data_AF-A0A7U9HWI7-F1
#
_entry.id   AF-A0A7U9HWI7-F1
#
_cell.length_a   1.000
_cell.length_b   1.000
_cell.length_c   1.000
_cell.angle_alpha   90.00
_cell.angle_beta   90.00
_cell.angle_gamma   90.00
#
_symmetry.space_group_name_H-M   'P 1'
#
loop_
_entity.id
_entity.type
_entity.pdbx_description
1 polymer ?
#
loop_
_entity_poly.entity_id
_entity_poly.type
_entity_poly.pdbx_seq_one_letter_code
_entity_poly.pdbx_strand_id
1 'polypeptide(L)'
;MLVHAMLIEIIAVHILVMRWSEIAAWVVTFFDVYFLLLLIADYRAITLSPVVLAPDKLHIQLGIRSFVEVEYTNIEQITREVTAKQKRKKKLMLIQ
;
A
#
# COMPACT_ATOMS: atom_id res chain seq x y z
N MET A 1 -9.96 5.06 -5.90
CA MET A 1 -10.55 6.32 -5.40
C MET A 1 -9.46 7.35 -5.10
N LEU A 2 -8.45 7.04 -4.29
CA LEU A 2 -7.37 7.99 -3.92
C LEU A 2 -6.66 8.64 -5.13
N VAL A 3 -6.19 7.84 -6.10
CA VAL A 3 -5.46 8.36 -7.28
C VAL A 3 -6.28 9.36 -8.09
N HIS A 4 -7.60 9.17 -8.19
CA HIS A 4 -8.46 10.07 -8.97
C HIS A 4 -8.64 11.41 -8.25
N ALA A 5 -8.75 11.39 -6.92
CA ALA A 5 -8.83 12.61 -6.11
C ALA A 5 -7.52 13.41 -6.20
N MET A 6 -6.37 12.74 -6.16
CA MET A 6 -5.06 13.38 -6.31
C MET A 6 -4.90 14.07 -7.67
N LEU A 7 -5.37 13.47 -8.77
CA LEU A 7 -5.29 14.12 -10.08
C LEU A 7 -6.06 15.45 -10.13
N ILE A 8 -7.25 15.48 -9.50
CA ILE A 8 -8.05 16.70 -9.41
C ILE A 8 -7.34 17.73 -8.51
N GLU A 9 -6.76 17.28 -7.39
CA GLU A 9 -5.99 18.11 -6.47
C GLU A 9 -4.79 18.78 -7.16
N ILE A 10 -4.00 18.04 -7.93
CA ILE A 10 -2.83 18.57 -8.65
C ILE A 10 -3.25 19.71 -9.60
N ILE A 11 -4.34 19.51 -10.34
CA ILE A 11 -4.85 20.53 -11.27
C ILE A 11 -5.31 21.78 -10.50
N ALA A 12 -6.06 21.58 -9.41
CA ALA A 12 -6.56 22.68 -8.59
C ALA A 12 -5.42 23.48 -7.93
N VAL A 13 -4.43 22.79 -7.35
CA VAL A 13 -3.27 23.38 -6.69
C VAL A 13 -2.38 24.09 -7.71
N HIS A 14 -2.13 23.49 -8.89
CA HIS A 14 -1.33 24.14 -9.93
C HIS A 14 -1.96 25.47 -10.38
N ILE A 15 -3.28 25.49 -10.65
CA ILE A 15 -4.00 26.72 -11.03
C ILE A 15 -3.97 27.75 -9.91
N LEU A 16 -4.10 27.31 -8.66
CA LEU A 16 -4.05 28.19 -7.49
C LEU A 16 -2.66 28.85 -7.35
N VAL A 17 -1.59 28.06 -7.42
CA VAL A 17 -0.22 28.54 -7.27
C VAL A 17 0.21 29.42 -8.45
N MET A 18 -0.29 29.13 -9.65
CA MET A 18 -0.03 29.93 -10.85
C MET A 18 -0.52 31.38 -10.71
N ARG A 19 -1.47 31.66 -9.79
CA ARG A 19 -1.89 33.04 -9.48
C ARG A 19 -0.82 33.86 -8.75
N TRP A 20 0.12 33.21 -8.06
CA TRP A 20 1.21 33.87 -7.34
C TRP A 20 2.53 33.79 -8.11
N SER A 21 2.86 32.63 -8.68
CA SER A 21 4.09 32.45 -9.47
C SER A 21 3.98 31.23 -10.38
N GLU A 22 4.30 31.43 -11.66
CA GLU A 22 4.38 30.36 -12.65
C GLU A 22 5.48 29.34 -12.32
N ILE A 23 6.65 29.81 -11.89
CA ILE A 23 7.79 28.96 -11.53
C ILE A 23 7.43 28.09 -10.33
N ALA A 24 6.81 28.68 -9.30
CA ALA A 24 6.37 27.92 -8.13
C ALA A 24 5.33 26.86 -8.49
N ALA A 25 4.41 27.16 -9.40
CA ALA A 25 3.37 26.21 -9.84
C ALA A 25 3.98 24.97 -10.47
N TRP A 26 4.97 25.14 -11.35
CA TRP A 26 5.70 24.01 -11.95
C TRP A 26 6.49 23.22 -10.91
N VAL A 27 7.19 23.90 -9.98
CA VAL A 27 7.93 23.22 -8.89
C VAL A 27 6.98 22.34 -8.07
N VAL A 28 5.83 22.87 -7.64
CA VAL A 28 4.84 22.12 -6.86
C VAL A 28 4.32 20.92 -7.66
N THR A 29 3.99 21.11 -8.94
CA THR A 29 3.53 20.00 -9.79
C THR A 29 4.58 18.90 -9.95
N PHE A 30 5.88 19.24 -10.06
CA PHE A 30 6.95 18.23 -10.06
C PHE A 30 6.99 17.44 -8.75
N PHE A 31 6.81 18.11 -7.60
CA PHE A 31 6.73 17.44 -6.30
C PHE A 31 5.51 16.52 -6.20
N ASP A 32 4.35 16.93 -6.71
CA ASP A 32 3.15 16.10 -6.70
C ASP A 32 3.32 14.83 -7.55
N VAL A 33 3.87 14.96 -8.76
CA VAL A 33 4.16 13.81 -9.64
C VAL A 33 5.19 12.90 -8.98
N TYR A 34 6.23 13.45 -8.36
CA TYR A 34 7.21 12.68 -7.61
C TYR A 34 6.56 11.92 -6.45
N PHE A 35 5.64 12.55 -5.71
CA PHE A 35 4.92 11.91 -4.61
C PHE A 35 4.02 10.76 -5.10
N LEU A 36 3.35 10.92 -6.25
CA LEU A 36 2.60 9.84 -6.88
C LEU A 36 3.49 8.62 -7.20
N LEU A 37 4.67 8.85 -7.77
CA LEU A 37 5.63 7.78 -8.04
C LEU A 37 6.08 7.09 -6.75
N LEU A 38 6.34 7.87 -5.69
CA LEU A 38 6.72 7.33 -4.38
C LEU A 38 5.61 6.44 -3.80
N LEU A 39 4.35 6.86 -3.87
CA LEU A 39 3.22 6.04 -3.41
C LEU A 39 3.08 4.74 -4.20
N ILE A 40 3.28 4.77 -5.51
CA ILE A 40 3.25 3.56 -6.35
C ILE A 40 4.39 2.60 -5.97
N ALA A 41 5.59 3.15 -5.74
CA ALA A 41 6.75 2.37 -5.32
C ALA A 41 6.52 1.72 -3.95
N ASP A 42 5.98 2.45 -2.98
CA ASP A 42 5.66 1.95 -1.65
C ASP A 42 4.58 0.85 -1.70
N TYR A 43 3.51 1.07 -2.47
CA TYR A 43 2.49 0.05 -2.71
C TYR A 43 3.09 -1.23 -3.30
N ARG A 44 3.95 -1.07 -4.32
CA ARG A 44 4.59 -2.21 -4.95
C ARG A 44 5.51 -2.96 -3.99
N ALA A 45 6.23 -2.25 -3.14
CA ALA A 45 7.06 -2.89 -2.12
C ALA A 45 6.24 -3.68 -1.11
N ILE A 46 5.08 -3.18 -0.69
CA ILE A 46 4.13 -3.93 0.16
C ILE A 46 3.70 -5.23 -0.53
N THR A 47 3.35 -5.18 -1.82
CA THR A 47 2.95 -6.38 -2.56
C THR A 47 4.07 -7.38 -2.81
N LEU A 48 5.31 -6.90 -2.88
CA LEU A 48 6.50 -7.72 -3.12
C LEU A 48 7.12 -8.25 -1.84
N SER A 49 6.61 -7.85 -0.66
CA SER A 49 7.15 -8.28 0.63
C SER A 49 6.69 -9.70 0.95
N PRO A 50 7.57 -10.70 0.86
CA PRO A 50 7.19 -12.09 1.05
C PRO A 50 7.15 -12.45 2.53
N VAL A 51 6.38 -13.49 2.84
CA VAL A 51 6.51 -14.22 4.10
C VAL A 51 7.48 -15.36 3.87
N VAL A 52 8.60 -15.35 4.59
CA VAL A 52 9.68 -16.32 4.46
C VAL A 52 9.71 -17.23 5.69
N LEU A 53 9.55 -18.52 5.45
CA LEU A 53 9.74 -19.57 6.45
C LEU A 53 11.24 -19.93 6.47
N ALA A 54 11.98 -19.42 7.45
CA ALA A 54 13.36 -19.84 7.68
C ALA A 54 13.38 -21.10 8.59
N PRO A 55 14.52 -21.81 8.71
CA PRO A 55 14.59 -23.05 9.49
C PRO A 55 14.21 -22.90 10.96
N ASP A 56 14.58 -21.78 11.58
CA ASP A 56 14.44 -21.57 13.03
C ASP A 56 13.39 -20.50 13.40
N LYS A 57 12.98 -19.69 12.43
CA LYS A 57 12.07 -18.55 12.62
C LYS A 57 11.24 -18.23 11.38
N LEU A 58 10.10 -17.61 11.61
CA LEU A 58 9.22 -17.06 10.59
C LEU A 58 9.54 -15.57 10.40
N HIS A 59 9.87 -15.16 9.17
CA HIS A 59 10.07 -13.76 8.80
C HIS A 59 8.88 -13.26 8.00
N ILE A 60 8.17 -12.28 8.52
CA ILE A 60 7.06 -11.62 7.84
C ILE A 60 7.52 -10.20 7.51
N GLN A 61 7.71 -9.91 6.24
CA GLN A 61 7.99 -8.55 5.79
C GLN A 61 6.68 -7.85 5.38
N LEU A 62 6.48 -6.63 5.88
CA LEU A 62 5.31 -5.78 5.62
C LEU A 62 5.78 -4.49 4.96
N GLY A 63 5.96 -4.54 3.64
CA GLY A 63 6.54 -3.44 2.89
C GLY A 63 8.01 -3.21 3.19
N ILE A 64 8.48 -1.99 2.96
CA ILE A 64 9.87 -1.60 3.21
C ILE A 64 10.11 -1.27 4.69
N ARG A 65 9.04 -0.89 5.42
CA ARG A 65 9.14 -0.21 6.71
C ARG A 65 9.03 -1.10 7.93
N SER A 66 8.32 -2.22 7.81
CA SER A 66 7.99 -3.06 8.95
C SER A 66 8.34 -4.51 8.66
N PHE A 67 8.96 -5.17 9.64
CA PHE A 67 9.20 -6.60 9.62
C PHE A 67 8.88 -7.18 11.00
N VAL A 68 8.48 -8.45 11.00
CA VAL A 68 8.21 -9.21 12.22
C VAL A 68 8.96 -10.53 12.10
N GLU A 69 9.69 -10.87 13.16
CA GLU A 69 10.33 -12.17 13.31
C GLU A 69 9.64 -12.91 14.45
N VAL A 70 9.23 -14.16 14.19
CA VAL A 70 8.61 -15.02 15.19
C VAL A 70 9.39 -16.33 15.24
N GLU A 71 10.02 -16.62 16.38
CA GLU A 71 10.62 -17.94 16.62
C GLU A 71 9.53 -19.00 16.75
N TYR A 72 9.76 -20.19 16.18
CA TYR A 72 8.77 -21.26 16.22
C TYR A 72 8.45 -21.75 17.64
N THR A 73 9.41 -21.63 18.55
CA THR A 73 9.27 -21.92 19.99
C THR A 73 8.21 -21.08 20.68
N ASN A 74 7.94 -19.87 20.18
CA ASN A 74 6.98 -18.93 20.75
C ASN A 74 5.57 -19.08 20.14
N ILE A 75 5.36 -20.03 19.23
CA ILE A 75 4.07 -20.26 18.56
C ILE A 75 3.28 -21.32 19.32
N GLU A 76 2.22 -20.90 20.01
CA GLU A 76 1.32 -21.82 20.73
C GLU A 76 0.44 -22.64 19.77
N GLN A 77 -0.12 -22.01 18.73
CA GLN A 77 -1.00 -22.67 17.77
C GLN A 77 -1.04 -21.95 16.40
N ILE A 78 -1.17 -22.72 15.31
CA ILE A 78 -1.40 -22.19 13.96
C ILE A 78 -2.81 -22.60 13.49
N THR A 79 -3.67 -21.62 13.25
CA THR A 79 -5.04 -21.85 12.74
C THR A 79 -5.17 -21.28 11.34
N ARG A 80 -5.72 -22.07 10.41
CA ARG A 80 -5.99 -21.61 9.05
C ARG A 80 -7.36 -20.92 8.99
N GLU A 81 -7.38 -19.59 9.14
CA GLU A 81 -8.57 -18.82 8.84
C GLU A 81 -8.71 -18.51 7.34
N VAL A 82 -9.93 -18.64 6.85
CA VAL A 82 -10.28 -18.22 5.49
C VAL A 82 -10.51 -16.71 5.52
N THR A 83 -9.74 -15.96 4.73
CA THR A 83 -9.84 -14.50 4.68
C THR A 83 -11.29 -14.06 4.46
N ALA A 84 -11.73 -12.97 5.11
CA ALA A 84 -13.10 -12.45 5.02
C ALA A 84 -13.61 -12.30 3.56
N LYS A 85 -12.71 -11.98 2.63
CA LYS A 85 -12.98 -11.92 1.19
C LYS A 85 -13.40 -13.28 0.59
N GLN A 86 -12.73 -14.37 0.97
CA GLN A 86 -13.09 -15.73 0.54
C GLN A 86 -14.38 -16.21 1.21
N LYS A 87 -14.59 -15.88 2.50
CA LYS A 87 -15.84 -16.17 3.21
C LYS A 87 -17.06 -15.53 2.52
N ARG A 88 -16.94 -14.27 2.08
CA ARG A 88 -17.99 -13.55 1.34
C ARG A 88 -18.25 -14.17 -0.04
N LYS A 89 -17.21 -14.55 -0.78
CA LYS A 89 -17.34 -15.22 -2.09
C LYS A 89 -18.02 -16.60 -1.96
N LYS A 90 -17.65 -17.39 -0.96
CA LYS A 90 -18.26 -18.70 -0.68
C LYS A 90 -19.74 -18.57 -0.28
N LYS A 91 -20.09 -17.56 0.52
CA LYS A 91 -21.49 -17.25 0.88
C LYS A 91 -22.33 -16.89 -0.35
N LEU A 92 -21.78 -16.11 -1.30
CA LEU A 92 -22.46 -15.74 -2.54
C LEU A 92 -22.69 -16.94 -3.47
N MET A 93 -21.76 -17.90 -3.53
CA MET A 93 -21.92 -19.13 -4.31
C MET A 93 -22.92 -20.13 -3.72
N LEU A 94 -23.17 -20.08 -2.40
CA LEU A 94 -24.12 -20.96 -1.72
C LEU A 94 -25.57 -20.46 -1.76
N ILE A 95 -25.80 -19.25 -2.29
CA ILE A 95 -27.12 -18.60 -2.39
C ILE A 95 -27.64 -18.64 -3.85
N GLN A 96 -26.85 -19.16 -4.80
CA GLN A 96 -27.25 -19.45 -6.18
C GLN A 96 -27.59 -20.94 -6.31
#